data_AF-A0A0J1LWM9-F1
#
_entry.id   AF-A0A0J1LWM9-F1
#
_cell.length_a   1.000
_cell.length_b   1.000
_cell.length_c   1.000
_cell.angle_alpha   90.00
_cell.angle_beta   90.00
_cell.angle_gamma   90.00
#
_symmetry.space_group_name_H-M   'P 1'
#
loop_
_entity.id
_entity.type
_entity.pdbx_description
1 polymer ?
#
loop_
_entity_poly.entity_id
_entity_poly.type
_entity_poly.pdbx_seq_one_letter_code
_entity_poly.pdbx_strand_id
1 'polypeptide(L)'
;MAALSTEVKAFIVQSLACFEPPTKVIELVKQEFGVEVSRQQVSQYSPGNAMAANLSKKWVELFHSTRERFQSEISNIPIANKAYRLRVLDRMMGNAEKMRNIALAAEIIEQAAKECGDAYSNKHKFEHSGPNGGAMEVMNYTPEHYAAANKAIEGKLTGLD
;
A
#
# COMPACT_ATOMS: atom_id res chain seq x y z
N MET A 1 -35.47 14.12 -17.58
CA MET A 1 -34.01 13.92 -17.73
C MET A 1 -33.81 12.64 -18.51
N ALA A 2 -33.00 12.63 -19.58
CA ALA A 2 -32.85 11.45 -20.42
C ALA A 2 -32.30 10.27 -19.61
N ALA A 3 -32.79 9.07 -19.88
CA ALA A 3 -32.29 7.87 -19.25
C ALA A 3 -30.86 7.59 -19.75
N LEU A 4 -29.90 7.46 -18.82
CA LEU A 4 -28.52 7.09 -19.18
C LEU A 4 -28.50 5.70 -19.81
N SER A 5 -27.67 5.53 -20.84
CA SER A 5 -27.43 4.22 -21.45
C SER A 5 -26.82 3.26 -20.42
N THR A 6 -26.96 1.96 -20.67
CA THR A 6 -26.37 0.92 -19.80
C THR A 6 -24.85 1.07 -19.68
N GLU A 7 -24.19 1.49 -20.77
CA GLU A 7 -22.74 1.72 -20.82
C GLU A 7 -22.31 2.88 -19.92
N VAL A 8 -22.99 4.04 -20.01
CA VAL A 8 -22.69 5.19 -19.16
C VAL A 8 -22.94 4.86 -17.68
N LYS A 9 -23.99 4.10 -17.37
CA LYS A 9 -24.26 3.63 -16.00
C LYS A 9 -23.14 2.71 -15.49
N ALA A 10 -22.71 1.75 -16.30
CA ALA A 10 -21.63 0.84 -15.95
C ALA A 10 -20.32 1.61 -15.70
N PHE A 11 -20.00 2.57 -16.56
CA PHE A 11 -18.82 3.43 -16.40
C PHE A 11 -18.86 4.24 -15.11
N ILE A 12 -20.00 4.85 -14.77
CA ILE A 12 -20.17 5.58 -13.50
C ILE A 12 -19.96 4.64 -12.31
N VAL A 13 -20.61 3.48 -12.30
CA VAL A 13 -20.51 2.48 -11.22
C VAL A 13 -19.06 2.03 -11.03
N GLN A 14 -18.36 1.71 -12.12
CA GLN A 14 -16.97 1.26 -12.08
C GLN A 14 -15.99 2.37 -11.70
N SER A 15 -16.23 3.62 -12.13
CA SER A 15 -15.36 4.74 -11.75
C SER A 15 -15.48 5.04 -10.26
N LEU A 16 -16.71 5.10 -9.74
CA LEU A 16 -16.96 5.21 -8.31
C LEU A 16 -16.33 4.01 -7.59
N ALA A 17 -16.55 2.80 -8.13
CA ALA A 17 -15.81 1.52 -8.02
C ALA A 17 -14.31 1.60 -7.67
N CYS A 18 -13.63 2.58 -8.26
CA CYS A 18 -12.19 2.77 -8.20
C CYS A 18 -11.80 4.02 -7.38
N PHE A 19 -12.68 4.49 -6.50
CA PHE A 19 -12.50 5.66 -5.61
C PHE A 19 -12.46 7.01 -6.32
N GLU A 20 -12.93 7.08 -7.57
CA GLU A 20 -13.04 8.35 -8.26
C GLU A 20 -14.12 9.23 -7.60
N PRO A 21 -13.83 10.49 -7.19
CA PRO A 21 -14.84 11.38 -6.64
C PRO A 21 -15.93 11.72 -7.67
N PRO A 22 -17.19 11.97 -7.25
CA PRO A 22 -18.29 12.25 -8.17
C PRO A 22 -18.03 13.41 -9.14
N THR A 23 -17.31 14.46 -8.71
CA THR A 23 -16.93 15.59 -9.57
C THR A 23 -16.07 15.14 -10.74
N LYS A 24 -15.11 14.26 -10.49
CA LYS A 24 -14.24 13.74 -11.55
C LYS A 24 -14.96 12.76 -12.45
N VAL A 25 -15.86 11.94 -11.92
CA VAL A 25 -16.72 11.05 -12.73
C VAL A 25 -17.58 11.85 -13.72
N ILE A 26 -18.10 13.02 -13.32
CA ILE A 26 -18.85 13.90 -14.24
C ILE A 26 -17.96 14.35 -15.41
N GLU A 27 -16.74 14.81 -15.14
CA GLU A 27 -15.79 15.22 -16.18
C GLU A 27 -15.48 14.06 -17.13
N LEU A 28 -15.21 12.87 -16.58
CA LEU A 28 -14.87 11.68 -17.35
C LEU A 28 -16.05 11.21 -18.22
N VAL A 29 -17.27 11.22 -17.70
CA VAL A 29 -18.47 10.86 -18.49
C VAL A 29 -18.67 11.84 -19.66
N LYS A 30 -18.45 13.13 -19.43
CA LYS A 30 -18.53 14.14 -20.50
C LYS A 30 -17.42 13.94 -21.54
N GLN A 31 -16.21 13.62 -21.11
CA GLN A 31 -15.07 13.37 -21.99
C GLN A 31 -15.26 12.11 -22.85
N GLU A 32 -15.68 11.01 -22.24
CA GLU A 32 -15.73 9.70 -22.89
C GLU A 32 -17.01 9.48 -23.72
N PHE A 33 -18.14 10.01 -23.24
CA PHE A 33 -19.45 9.77 -23.84
C PHE A 33 -20.14 11.03 -24.37
N GLY A 34 -19.59 12.22 -24.14
CA GLY A 34 -20.24 13.49 -24.52
C GLY A 34 -21.55 13.77 -23.75
N VAL A 35 -21.80 13.05 -22.65
CA VAL A 35 -23.04 13.17 -21.87
C VAL A 35 -22.83 14.05 -20.65
N GLU A 36 -23.68 15.04 -20.46
CA GLU A 36 -23.71 15.82 -19.22
C GLU A 36 -24.55 15.11 -18.16
N VAL A 37 -23.96 14.91 -16.99
CA VAL A 37 -24.60 14.29 -15.82
C VAL A 37 -24.45 15.17 -14.59
N SER A 38 -25.46 15.20 -13.73
CA SER A 38 -25.39 15.92 -12.47
C SER A 38 -24.69 15.08 -11.39
N ARG A 39 -24.16 15.76 -10.36
CA ARG A 39 -23.62 15.11 -9.17
C ARG A 39 -24.66 14.21 -8.48
N GLN A 40 -25.93 14.62 -8.45
CA GLN A 40 -26.98 13.77 -7.88
C GLN A 40 -27.16 12.49 -8.69
N GLN A 41 -27.19 12.56 -10.03
CA GLN A 41 -27.30 11.37 -10.89
C GLN A 41 -26.14 10.42 -10.67
N VAL A 42 -24.91 10.92 -10.61
CA VAL A 42 -23.71 10.10 -10.33
C VAL A 42 -23.81 9.45 -8.95
N SER A 43 -24.24 10.22 -7.93
CA SER A 43 -24.29 9.75 -6.53
C SER A 43 -25.31 8.61 -6.31
N GLN A 44 -26.31 8.46 -7.16
CA GLN A 44 -27.28 7.35 -7.12
C GLN A 44 -26.66 5.99 -7.45
N TYR A 45 -25.47 5.95 -8.03
CA TYR A 45 -24.77 4.71 -8.42
C TYR A 45 -23.69 4.26 -7.43
N SER A 46 -23.59 4.90 -6.27
CA SER A 46 -22.67 4.49 -5.19
C SER A 46 -23.46 3.79 -4.07
N PRO A 47 -23.28 2.47 -3.87
CA PRO A 47 -23.81 1.77 -2.69
C PRO A 47 -23.37 2.47 -1.40
N GLY A 48 -24.27 2.52 -0.41
CA GLY A 48 -24.06 3.23 0.87
C GLY A 48 -24.42 4.72 0.85
N ASN A 49 -24.66 5.32 -0.32
CA ASN A 49 -25.24 6.66 -0.40
C ASN A 49 -26.76 6.61 -0.20
N ALA A 50 -27.34 7.54 0.56
CA ALA A 50 -28.80 7.64 0.75
C ALA A 50 -29.56 7.76 -0.59
N MET A 51 -28.97 8.40 -1.59
CA MET A 51 -29.56 8.52 -2.93
C MET A 51 -29.56 7.22 -3.72
N ALA A 52 -28.79 6.21 -3.31
CA ALA A 52 -28.70 4.90 -3.96
C ALA A 52 -29.68 3.86 -3.37
N ALA A 53 -30.65 4.27 -2.55
CA ALA A 53 -31.60 3.37 -1.89
C ALA A 53 -32.36 2.44 -2.86
N ASN A 54 -32.64 2.93 -4.08
CA ASN A 54 -33.34 2.17 -5.13
C ASN A 54 -32.39 1.65 -6.23
N LEU A 55 -31.08 1.60 -5.97
CA LEU A 55 -30.10 1.11 -6.94
C LEU A 55 -30.33 -0.40 -7.17
N SER A 56 -30.47 -0.80 -8.43
CA SER A 56 -30.75 -2.21 -8.74
C SER A 56 -29.59 -3.13 -8.35
N LYS A 57 -29.93 -4.37 -8.00
CA LYS A 57 -28.97 -5.39 -7.54
C LYS A 57 -27.79 -5.58 -8.50
N LYS A 58 -28.05 -5.53 -9.81
CA LYS A 58 -27.02 -5.61 -10.87
C LYS A 58 -25.91 -4.57 -10.69
N TRP A 59 -26.24 -3.33 -10.38
CA TRP A 59 -25.26 -2.26 -10.22
C TRP A 59 -24.52 -2.34 -8.88
N VAL A 60 -25.20 -2.80 -7.83
CA VAL A 60 -24.57 -3.10 -6.54
C VAL A 60 -23.53 -4.21 -6.69
N GLU A 61 -23.88 -5.31 -7.36
CA GLU A 61 -22.97 -6.43 -7.65
C GLU A 61 -21.78 -5.98 -8.51
N LEU A 62 -22.01 -5.18 -9.55
CA LEU A 62 -20.93 -4.60 -10.37
C LEU A 62 -20.00 -3.71 -9.55
N PHE A 63 -20.55 -2.88 -8.66
CA PHE A 63 -19.75 -2.00 -7.80
C PHE A 63 -18.83 -2.82 -6.89
N HIS A 64 -19.37 -3.79 -6.16
CA HIS A 64 -18.58 -4.56 -5.21
C HIS A 64 -17.54 -5.45 -5.89
N SER A 65 -17.89 -6.12 -6.99
CA SER A 65 -16.92 -6.90 -7.77
C SER A 65 -15.80 -6.02 -8.36
N THR A 66 -16.13 -4.83 -8.87
CA THR A 66 -15.12 -3.88 -9.37
C THR A 66 -14.22 -3.37 -8.25
N ARG A 67 -14.80 -3.08 -7.07
CA ARG A 67 -14.06 -2.64 -5.89
C ARG A 67 -13.06 -3.69 -5.43
N GLU A 68 -13.52 -4.92 -5.29
CA GLU A 68 -12.70 -6.06 -4.87
C GLU A 68 -11.56 -6.29 -5.86
N ARG A 69 -11.85 -6.23 -7.17
CA ARG A 69 -10.83 -6.33 -8.20
C ARG A 69 -9.81 -5.19 -8.10
N PHE A 70 -10.25 -3.94 -7.95
CA PHE A 70 -9.37 -2.78 -7.81
C PHE A 70 -8.43 -2.91 -6.60
N GLN A 71 -8.92 -3.46 -5.49
CA GLN A 71 -8.13 -3.65 -4.27
C GLN A 71 -7.17 -4.84 -4.34
N SER A 72 -7.54 -5.90 -5.07
CA SER A 72 -6.75 -7.14 -5.15
C SER A 72 -5.72 -7.12 -6.29
N GLU A 73 -6.03 -6.51 -7.43
CA GLU A 73 -5.18 -6.50 -8.63
C GLU A 73 -4.17 -5.34 -8.67
N ILE A 74 -3.41 -5.15 -7.59
CA ILE A 74 -2.41 -4.08 -7.47
C ILE A 74 -1.28 -4.24 -8.50
N SER A 75 -1.01 -5.48 -8.95
CA SER A 75 0.04 -5.81 -9.93
C SER A 75 -0.11 -5.10 -11.28
N ASN A 76 -1.33 -4.72 -11.65
CA ASN A 76 -1.60 -3.96 -12.89
C ASN A 76 -1.17 -2.50 -12.80
N ILE A 77 -0.92 -1.97 -11.59
CA ILE A 77 -0.47 -0.60 -11.39
C ILE A 77 1.06 -0.57 -11.55
N PRO A 78 1.62 0.11 -12.56
CA PRO A 78 3.07 0.07 -12.82
C PRO A 78 3.91 0.50 -11.63
N ILE A 79 3.48 1.52 -10.87
CA ILE A 79 4.21 2.00 -9.69
C ILE A 79 4.30 0.94 -8.58
N ALA A 80 3.43 -0.08 -8.56
CA ALA A 80 3.54 -1.19 -7.61
C ALA A 80 4.71 -2.14 -7.95
N ASN A 81 5.21 -2.13 -9.19
CA ASN A 81 6.28 -3.00 -9.64
C ASN A 81 7.68 -2.36 -9.43
N LYS A 82 8.58 -3.10 -8.76
CA LYS A 82 9.97 -2.68 -8.49
C LYS A 82 10.74 -2.31 -9.75
N ALA A 83 10.64 -3.11 -10.82
CA ALA A 83 11.37 -2.85 -12.07
C ALA A 83 10.91 -1.55 -12.73
N TYR A 84 9.61 -1.23 -12.68
CA TYR A 84 9.11 0.04 -13.18
C TYR A 84 9.62 1.23 -12.35
N ARG A 85 9.54 1.16 -11.01
CA ARG A 85 10.06 2.22 -10.12
C ARG A 85 11.54 2.50 -10.37
N LEU A 86 12.37 1.46 -10.48
CA LEU A 86 13.80 1.59 -10.80
C LEU A 86 14.04 2.28 -12.16
N ARG A 87 13.26 1.93 -13.21
CA ARG A 87 13.36 2.62 -14.51
C ARG A 87 12.92 4.09 -14.44
N VAL A 88 11.98 4.43 -13.57
CA VAL A 88 11.58 5.83 -13.34
C VAL A 88 12.72 6.58 -12.64
N LEU A 89 13.29 6.01 -11.58
CA LEU A 89 14.42 6.60 -10.85
C LEU A 89 15.63 6.82 -11.77
N ASP A 90 15.96 5.86 -12.64
CA ASP A 90 17.04 6.00 -13.63
C ASP A 90 16.83 7.20 -14.58
N ARG A 91 15.61 7.39 -15.10
CA ARG A 91 15.28 8.58 -15.91
C ARG A 91 15.36 9.87 -15.12
N MET A 92 14.93 9.86 -13.86
CA MET A 92 15.01 11.02 -12.97
C MET A 92 16.47 11.40 -12.69
N MET A 93 17.34 10.39 -12.50
CA MET A 93 18.78 10.57 -12.30
C MET A 93 19.40 11.30 -13.50
N GLY A 94 19.15 10.80 -14.73
CA GLY A 94 19.67 11.44 -15.94
C GLY A 94 19.19 12.88 -16.14
N ASN A 95 18.00 13.23 -15.64
CA ASN A 95 17.53 14.63 -15.62
C ASN A 95 18.25 15.46 -14.55
N ALA A 96 18.45 14.92 -13.35
CA ALA A 96 19.18 15.59 -12.27
C ALA A 96 20.63 15.90 -12.67
N GLU A 97 21.32 14.97 -13.33
CA GLU A 97 22.67 15.17 -13.87
C GLU A 97 22.72 16.28 -14.92
N LYS A 98 21.78 16.31 -15.87
CA LYS A 98 21.67 17.37 -16.89
C LYS A 98 21.49 18.75 -16.25
N MET A 99 20.72 18.82 -15.17
CA MET A 99 20.52 20.04 -14.40
C MET A 99 21.69 20.38 -13.47
N ARG A 100 22.73 19.53 -13.41
CA ARG A 100 23.85 19.60 -12.46
C ARG A 100 23.40 19.68 -11.00
N ASN A 101 22.24 19.10 -10.69
CA ASN A 101 21.72 19.03 -9.34
C ASN A 101 22.23 17.77 -8.64
N ILE A 102 23.46 17.86 -8.13
CA ILE A 102 24.18 16.73 -7.52
C ILE A 102 23.51 16.25 -6.23
N ALA A 103 22.91 17.16 -5.46
CA ALA A 103 22.17 16.79 -4.25
C ALA A 103 20.99 15.88 -4.56
N LEU A 104 20.15 16.26 -5.54
CA LEU A 104 19.03 15.43 -5.99
C LEU A 104 19.51 14.12 -6.62
N ALA A 105 20.62 14.12 -7.37
CA ALA A 105 21.17 12.89 -7.93
C ALA A 105 21.57 11.89 -6.83
N ALA A 106 22.20 12.37 -5.75
CA ALA A 106 22.54 11.54 -4.60
C ALA A 106 21.30 10.94 -3.91
N GLU A 107 20.24 11.74 -3.72
CA GLU A 107 18.96 11.28 -3.17
C GLU A 107 18.31 10.19 -4.05
N ILE A 108 18.33 10.37 -5.37
CA ILE A 108 17.77 9.37 -6.30
C ILE A 108 18.56 8.06 -6.25
N ILE A 109 19.90 8.14 -6.18
CA ILE A 109 20.76 6.96 -6.03
C ILE A 109 20.46 6.24 -4.71
N GLU A 110 20.28 6.97 -3.61
CA GLU A 110 19.89 6.41 -2.32
C GLU A 110 18.53 5.70 -2.40
N GLN A 111 17.53 6.32 -3.03
CA GLN A 111 16.21 5.71 -3.20
C GLN A 111 16.28 4.43 -4.06
N ALA A 112 17.06 4.44 -5.14
CA ALA A 112 17.30 3.25 -5.95
C ALA A 112 17.99 2.13 -5.15
N ALA A 113 18.95 2.48 -4.28
CA ALA A 113 19.61 1.52 -3.39
C ALA A 113 18.64 0.91 -2.37
N LYS A 114 17.78 1.73 -1.73
CA LYS A 114 16.74 1.27 -0.79
C LYS A 114 15.74 0.33 -1.46
N GLU A 115 15.30 0.68 -2.66
CA GLU A 115 14.42 -0.13 -3.50
C GLU A 115 15.09 -1.48 -3.84
N CYS A 116 16.36 -1.47 -4.26
CA CYS A 116 17.13 -2.68 -4.56
C CYS A 116 17.35 -3.58 -3.35
N GLY A 117 17.67 -3.00 -2.18
CA GLY A 117 17.92 -3.70 -0.93
C GLY A 117 16.68 -4.10 -0.13
N ASP A 118 15.48 -3.95 -0.70
CA ASP A 118 14.19 -4.27 -0.07
C ASP A 118 14.00 -3.60 1.30
N ALA A 119 14.54 -2.37 1.44
CA ALA A 119 14.57 -1.62 2.70
C ALA A 119 13.17 -1.29 3.27
N TYR A 120 12.15 -1.28 2.41
CA TYR A 120 10.74 -1.03 2.75
C TYR A 120 9.90 -2.31 2.79
N SER A 121 10.54 -3.48 2.87
CA SER A 121 9.85 -4.75 3.06
C SER A 121 9.74 -5.11 4.53
N ASN A 122 8.73 -5.91 4.89
CA ASN A 122 8.59 -6.47 6.24
C ASN A 122 9.61 -7.61 6.52
N LYS A 123 10.62 -7.78 5.67
CA LYS A 123 11.64 -8.82 5.80
C LYS A 123 12.98 -8.14 6.06
N HIS A 124 13.63 -8.53 7.16
CA HIS A 124 14.96 -8.05 7.50
C HIS A 124 15.98 -9.16 7.35
N LYS A 125 17.09 -8.85 6.67
CA LYS A 125 18.26 -9.73 6.61
C LYS A 125 19.24 -9.28 7.68
N PHE A 126 19.37 -10.05 8.75
CA PHE A 126 20.33 -9.81 9.81
C PHE A 126 21.50 -10.79 9.68
N GLU A 127 22.72 -10.25 9.75
CA GLU A 127 23.91 -11.04 10.01
C GLU A 127 24.27 -10.86 11.49
N HIS A 128 24.03 -11.89 12.29
CA HIS A 128 24.30 -11.86 13.72
C HIS A 128 25.72 -12.38 13.99
N SER A 129 26.50 -11.62 14.76
CA SER A 129 27.81 -12.02 15.26
C SER A 129 27.96 -11.59 16.71
N GLY A 130 28.85 -12.27 17.44
CA GLY A 130 29.27 -11.87 18.77
C GLY A 130 30.16 -10.62 18.74
N PRO A 131 30.60 -10.13 19.91
CA PRO A 131 31.50 -8.99 20.01
C PRO A 131 32.69 -9.11 19.04
N ASN A 132 33.00 -8.02 18.33
CA ASN A 132 34.07 -7.95 17.33
C ASN A 132 33.95 -8.96 16.17
N GLY A 133 32.74 -9.37 15.80
CA GLY A 133 32.52 -10.33 14.70
C GLY A 133 32.80 -11.78 15.11
N GLY A 134 32.98 -12.05 16.41
CA GLY A 134 33.22 -13.38 16.95
C GLY A 134 31.98 -14.29 16.90
N ALA A 135 32.15 -15.53 17.36
CA ALA A 135 31.02 -16.44 17.52
C ALA A 135 30.02 -15.87 18.54
N MET A 136 28.72 -16.04 18.27
CA MET A 136 27.70 -15.73 19.28
C MET A 136 27.80 -16.72 20.43
N GLU A 137 27.86 -16.21 21.65
CA GLU A 137 27.77 -17.05 22.83
C GLU A 137 26.33 -17.58 22.96
N VAL A 138 26.19 -18.90 22.91
CA VAL A 138 24.92 -19.59 23.15
C VAL A 138 25.00 -20.24 24.53
N MET A 139 24.33 -19.65 25.52
CA MET A 139 24.16 -20.29 26.83
C MET A 139 22.94 -21.22 26.79
N ASN A 140 23.18 -22.51 27.01
CA ASN A 140 22.11 -23.48 27.24
C ASN A 140 21.85 -23.58 28.75
N TYR A 141 20.69 -23.10 29.21
CA TYR A 141 20.30 -23.22 30.61
C TYR A 141 19.81 -24.63 30.92
N THR A 142 20.54 -25.34 31.79
CA THR A 142 20.16 -26.66 32.29
C THR A 142 19.38 -26.51 33.61
N PRO A 143 18.62 -27.54 34.05
CA PRO A 143 17.99 -27.55 35.37
C PRO A 143 18.95 -27.24 36.53
N GLU A 144 20.22 -27.64 36.40
CA GLU A 144 21.28 -27.37 37.37
C GLU A 144 21.67 -25.88 37.41
N HIS A 145 21.68 -25.18 36.26
CA HIS A 145 21.89 -23.74 36.19
C HIS A 145 20.77 -22.97 36.92
N TYR A 146 19.51 -23.42 36.77
CA TYR A 146 18.38 -22.83 37.49
C TYR A 146 18.44 -23.11 38.99
N ALA A 147 18.80 -24.33 39.41
CA ALA A 147 18.97 -24.67 40.81
C ALA A 147 20.09 -23.85 41.47
N ALA A 148 21.21 -23.67 40.77
CA ALA A 148 22.32 -22.83 41.23
C ALA A 148 21.92 -21.35 41.32
N ALA A 149 21.18 -20.83 40.35
CA ALA A 149 20.66 -19.46 40.39
C ALA A 149 19.69 -19.25 41.56
N ASN A 150 18.75 -20.16 41.77
CA ASN A 150 17.81 -20.12 42.89
C ASN A 150 18.55 -20.13 44.24
N LYS A 151 19.52 -21.03 44.40
CA LYS A 151 20.35 -21.12 45.61
C LYS A 151 21.18 -19.86 45.86
N ALA A 152 21.67 -19.19 44.80
CA ALA A 152 22.40 -17.93 44.91
C ALA A 152 21.50 -16.73 45.29
N ILE A 153 20.20 -16.85 45.05
CA ILE A 153 19.17 -15.86 45.38
C ILE A 153 18.58 -16.13 46.77
N GLU A 154 18.57 -17.38 47.24
CA GLU A 154 17.94 -17.87 48.48
C GLU A 154 18.48 -17.25 49.79
N GLY A 155 19.55 -16.45 49.74
CA GLY A 155 20.03 -15.65 50.89
C GLY A 155 19.99 -14.13 50.67
N LYS A 156 19.56 -13.67 49.49
CA LYS A 156 19.54 -12.25 49.10
C LYS A 156 18.14 -11.64 49.08
N LEU A 157 17.09 -12.47 49.17
CA LEU A 157 15.68 -12.06 49.28
C LEU A 157 15.22 -11.95 50.74
N THR A 158 16.11 -11.64 51.69
CA THR A 158 15.70 -11.40 53.08
C THR A 158 15.02 -10.03 53.17
N GLY A 159 13.70 -10.04 53.38
CA GLY A 159 12.88 -8.84 53.53
C GLY A 159 11.82 -8.61 52.45
N LEU A 160 11.52 -9.60 51.61
CA LEU A 160 10.30 -9.61 50.80
C LEU A 160 9.20 -10.40 51.52
N ASP A 161 8.67 -9.78 52.57
CA ASP A 161 7.31 -10.02 53.06
C ASP A 161 6.41 -8.89 52.54
#